data_AF-A0A1I5W646-F1
#
_entry.id   AF-A0A1I5W646-F1
#
_cell.length_a   1.000
_cell.length_b   1.000
_cell.length_c   1.000
_cell.angle_alpha   90.00
_cell.angle_beta   90.00
_cell.angle_gamma   90.00
#
_symmetry.space_group_name_H-M   'P 1'
#
loop_
_entity.id
_entity.type
_entity.pdbx_description
1 polymer ?
#
loop_
_entity_poly.entity_id
_entity_poly.type
_entity_poly.pdbx_seq_one_letter_code
_entity_poly.pdbx_strand_id
1 'polypeptide(L)'
;MPTSSPLVEAHEVASDTSDREEPDIPVYADALLLIDALERYDPTDLEATETPALVNLYTLLSDVQRNANDLRQEVRAVLLDRLHHDQPVSGQYGSVQRTSRRNRALKDDEEVLTLLEDAGIDRERVTTVDASKVDEALEVTELAESDVYDITESEYVRKAEVDEETKQSRLQGLKDQLAATDENTEELQQEIEELEARIDDLTSFDAGTTFHTTSQE
;
A
#
# COMPACT_ATOMS: atom_id res chain seq x y z
N MET A 1 23.69 40.74 4.32
CA MET A 1 23.97 39.49 3.59
C MET A 1 22.73 38.62 3.70
N PRO A 2 22.06 38.26 2.60
CA PRO A 2 20.89 37.38 2.65
C PRO A 2 21.33 35.96 2.97
N THR A 3 20.66 35.33 3.92
CA THR A 3 20.90 33.94 4.35
C THR A 3 20.34 33.00 3.29
N SER A 4 21.23 32.26 2.64
CA SER A 4 20.90 31.19 1.69
C SER A 4 20.05 30.13 2.40
N SER A 5 18.88 29.84 1.84
CA SER A 5 18.03 28.74 2.27
C SER A 5 18.70 27.41 1.93
N PRO A 6 18.62 26.38 2.78
CA PRO A 6 19.22 25.09 2.49
C PRO A 6 18.45 24.44 1.33
N LEU A 7 19.15 24.18 0.23
CA LEU A 7 18.67 23.35 -0.86
C LEU A 7 18.30 21.97 -0.30
N VAL A 8 17.11 21.51 -0.65
CA VAL A 8 16.68 20.12 -0.57
C VAL A 8 17.67 19.29 -1.38
N GLU A 9 18.42 18.43 -0.70
CA GLU A 9 19.23 17.39 -1.31
C GLU A 9 18.26 16.38 -1.93
N ALA A 10 17.84 16.65 -3.17
CA ALA A 10 17.16 15.67 -3.98
C ALA A 10 18.13 14.51 -4.16
N HIS A 11 17.76 13.35 -3.61
CA HIS A 11 18.49 12.11 -3.77
C HIS A 11 18.64 11.84 -5.27
N GLU A 12 19.82 12.12 -5.82
CA GLU A 12 20.19 11.64 -7.15
C GLU A 12 20.13 10.12 -7.07
N VAL A 13 19.11 9.54 -7.71
CA VAL A 13 19.03 8.10 -7.89
C VAL A 13 20.12 7.78 -8.89
N ALA A 14 21.30 7.42 -8.38
CA ALA A 14 22.36 6.85 -9.19
C ALA A 14 21.74 5.70 -9.98
N SER A 15 21.76 5.79 -11.31
CA SER A 15 21.41 4.66 -12.17
C SER A 15 22.56 3.66 -12.11
N ASP A 16 22.66 2.96 -10.98
CA ASP A 16 23.41 1.72 -10.89
C ASP A 16 22.76 0.75 -11.88
N THR A 17 23.56 0.31 -12.84
CA THR A 17 23.26 -0.85 -13.71
C THR A 17 23.42 -2.14 -12.92
N SER A 18 22.89 -2.17 -11.69
CA SER A 18 22.67 -3.40 -10.94
C SER A 18 21.42 -4.06 -11.50
N ASP A 19 21.49 -5.37 -11.77
CA ASP A 19 20.31 -6.17 -12.07
C ASP A 19 19.21 -5.84 -11.05
N ARG A 20 18.03 -5.46 -11.54
CA ARG A 20 16.88 -5.11 -10.70
C ARG A 20 16.55 -6.31 -9.81
N GLU A 21 16.79 -6.19 -8.51
CA GLU A 21 16.37 -7.19 -7.54
C GLU A 21 14.90 -6.94 -7.16
N GLU A 22 14.04 -7.89 -7.49
CA GLU A 22 12.61 -7.77 -7.21
C GLU A 22 12.30 -8.11 -5.75
N PRO A 23 11.42 -7.35 -5.07
CA PRO A 23 10.97 -7.70 -3.73
C PRO A 23 10.23 -9.03 -3.70
N ASP A 24 10.74 -10.00 -2.94
CA ASP A 24 10.07 -11.28 -2.69
C ASP A 24 8.98 -11.13 -1.60
N ILE A 25 7.92 -10.40 -1.93
CA ILE A 25 6.74 -10.20 -1.08
C ILE A 25 5.45 -10.39 -1.90
N PRO A 26 4.39 -11.03 -1.33
CA PRO A 26 3.17 -11.34 -2.08
C PRO A 26 2.50 -10.12 -2.73
N VAL A 27 2.42 -9.00 -2.00
CA VAL A 27 1.80 -7.77 -2.51
C VAL A 27 2.50 -7.21 -3.75
N TYR A 28 3.82 -7.43 -3.91
CA TYR A 28 4.54 -6.99 -5.09
C TYR A 28 4.12 -7.78 -6.32
N ALA A 29 4.14 -9.11 -6.23
CA ALA A 29 3.73 -9.99 -7.33
C ALA A 29 2.26 -9.78 -7.72
N ASP A 30 1.36 -9.73 -6.74
CA ASP A 30 -0.07 -9.56 -7.01
C ASP A 30 -0.40 -8.17 -7.57
N ALA A 31 0.33 -7.12 -7.16
CA ALA A 31 0.15 -5.79 -7.72
C ALA A 31 0.56 -5.73 -9.20
N LEU A 32 1.63 -6.43 -9.59
CA LEU A 32 2.04 -6.53 -11.01
C LEU A 32 0.98 -7.26 -11.83
N LEU A 33 0.45 -8.38 -11.34
CA LEU A 33 -0.64 -9.11 -11.98
C LEU A 33 -1.92 -8.26 -12.09
N LEU A 34 -2.21 -7.44 -11.07
CA LEU A 34 -3.35 -6.53 -11.09
C LEU A 34 -3.16 -5.41 -12.12
N ILE A 35 -1.98 -4.79 -12.18
CA ILE A 35 -1.67 -3.76 -13.19
C ILE A 35 -1.87 -4.33 -14.59
N ASP A 36 -1.29 -5.50 -14.86
CA ASP A 36 -1.42 -6.23 -16.11
C ASP A 36 -2.88 -6.62 -16.43
N ALA A 37 -3.69 -6.97 -15.44
CA ALA A 37 -5.12 -7.18 -15.63
C ALA A 37 -5.89 -5.89 -15.97
N LEU A 38 -5.55 -4.77 -15.33
CA LEU A 38 -6.17 -3.45 -15.56
C LEU A 38 -5.78 -2.84 -16.91
N GLU A 39 -4.66 -3.24 -17.50
CA GLU A 39 -4.28 -2.84 -18.86
C GLU A 39 -5.03 -3.64 -19.93
N ARG A 40 -5.45 -4.88 -19.63
CA ARG A 40 -6.20 -5.73 -20.57
C ARG A 40 -7.71 -5.53 -20.52
N TYR A 41 -8.26 -5.24 -19.35
CA TYR A 41 -9.70 -5.07 -19.14
C TYR A 41 -9.98 -3.61 -18.82
N ASP A 42 -11.01 -3.01 -19.41
CA ASP A 42 -11.41 -1.64 -19.07
C ASP A 42 -12.11 -1.61 -17.70
N PRO A 43 -11.45 -1.13 -16.62
CA PRO A 43 -12.06 -1.11 -15.30
C PRO A 43 -13.12 -0.01 -15.15
N THR A 44 -13.27 0.87 -16.15
CA THR A 44 -14.25 1.97 -16.14
C THR A 44 -15.59 1.57 -16.73
N ASP A 45 -15.68 0.43 -17.42
CA ASP A 45 -16.90 -0.17 -17.97
C ASP A 45 -17.07 -1.64 -17.53
N LEU A 46 -17.33 -1.83 -16.23
CA LEU A 46 -17.51 -3.17 -15.65
C LEU A 46 -18.79 -3.88 -16.14
N GLU A 47 -19.79 -3.15 -16.60
CA GLU A 47 -21.05 -3.73 -17.09
C GLU A 47 -20.86 -4.45 -18.44
N ALA A 48 -19.97 -3.93 -19.29
CA ALA A 48 -19.60 -4.56 -20.55
C ALA A 48 -18.58 -5.70 -20.40
N THR A 49 -18.01 -5.88 -19.21
CA THR A 49 -16.95 -6.86 -18.96
C THR A 49 -17.51 -8.27 -18.77
N GLU A 50 -16.92 -9.26 -19.44
CA GLU A 50 -17.33 -10.66 -19.32
C GLU A 50 -17.11 -11.20 -17.90
N THR A 51 -17.99 -12.10 -17.45
CA THR A 51 -17.92 -12.68 -16.09
C THR A 51 -16.55 -13.27 -15.74
N PRO A 52 -15.83 -14.01 -16.60
CA PRO A 52 -14.49 -14.51 -16.28
C PRO A 52 -13.49 -13.38 -15.98
N ALA A 53 -13.55 -12.28 -16.73
CA ALA A 53 -12.69 -11.12 -16.49
C ALA A 53 -13.04 -10.42 -15.17
N LEU A 54 -14.33 -10.30 -14.84
CA LEU A 54 -14.78 -9.78 -13.54
C LEU A 54 -14.30 -10.65 -12.37
N VAL A 55 -14.33 -11.98 -12.51
CA VAL A 55 -13.81 -12.92 -11.49
C VAL A 55 -12.30 -12.72 -11.29
N ASN A 56 -11.54 -12.57 -12.39
CA ASN A 56 -10.11 -12.31 -12.32
C ASN A 56 -9.81 -11.00 -11.59
N LEU A 57 -10.47 -9.90 -11.99
CA LEU A 57 -10.32 -8.59 -11.35
C LEU A 57 -10.68 -8.65 -9.86
N TYR A 58 -11.81 -9.28 -9.51
CA TYR A 58 -12.22 -9.42 -8.11
C TYR A 58 -11.19 -10.18 -7.28
N THR A 59 -10.65 -11.28 -7.80
CA THR A 59 -9.66 -12.11 -7.10
C THR A 59 -8.37 -11.34 -6.86
N LEU A 60 -7.82 -10.72 -7.90
CA LEU A 60 -6.57 -9.93 -7.79
C LEU A 60 -6.73 -8.71 -6.89
N LEU A 61 -7.86 -8.00 -6.95
CA LEU A 61 -8.15 -6.89 -6.05
C LEU A 61 -8.24 -7.34 -4.60
N SER A 62 -8.85 -8.50 -4.34
CA SER A 62 -8.94 -9.10 -3.01
C SER A 62 -7.56 -9.47 -2.47
N ASP A 63 -6.73 -10.11 -3.28
CA ASP A 63 -5.39 -10.53 -2.88
C ASP A 63 -4.46 -9.33 -2.62
N VAL A 64 -4.46 -8.34 -3.51
CA VAL A 64 -3.71 -7.08 -3.30
C VAL A 64 -4.20 -6.37 -2.05
N GLN A 65 -5.52 -6.28 -1.82
CA GLN A 65 -6.06 -5.65 -0.60
C GLN A 65 -5.58 -6.36 0.66
N ARG A 66 -5.67 -7.69 0.70
CA ARG A 66 -5.26 -8.50 1.84
C ARG A 66 -3.77 -8.37 2.09
N ASN A 67 -2.94 -8.59 1.07
CA ASN A 67 -1.48 -8.62 1.21
C ASN A 67 -0.91 -7.22 1.48
N ALA A 68 -1.50 -6.16 0.91
CA ALA A 68 -1.16 -4.78 1.27
C ALA A 68 -1.54 -4.46 2.72
N ASN A 69 -2.68 -4.97 3.20
CA ASN A 69 -3.09 -4.78 4.58
C ASN A 69 -2.20 -5.55 5.58
N ASP A 70 -1.72 -6.74 5.23
CA ASP A 70 -0.78 -7.52 6.04
C ASP A 70 0.56 -6.77 6.17
N LEU A 71 1.16 -6.35 5.05
CA LEU A 71 2.38 -5.54 5.07
C LEU A 71 2.19 -4.21 5.82
N ARG A 72 1.04 -3.54 5.63
CA ARG A 72 0.71 -2.30 6.36
C ARG A 72 0.66 -2.52 7.87
N GLN A 73 0.21 -3.68 8.33
CA GLN A 73 0.19 -4.01 9.76
C GLN A 73 1.61 -4.23 10.32
N GLU A 74 2.48 -4.91 9.58
CA GLU A 74 3.89 -5.07 9.94
C GLU A 74 4.61 -3.73 10.01
N VAL A 75 4.43 -2.88 8.99
CA VAL A 75 4.95 -1.50 8.98
C VAL A 75 4.40 -0.70 10.18
N ARG A 76 3.10 -0.84 10.49
CA ARG A 76 2.49 -0.20 11.66
C ARG A 76 3.15 -0.65 12.97
N ALA A 77 3.45 -1.95 13.13
CA ALA A 77 4.10 -2.46 14.34
C ALA A 77 5.46 -1.79 14.54
N VAL A 78 6.29 -1.76 13.48
CA VAL A 78 7.60 -1.09 13.51
C VAL A 78 7.49 0.41 13.76
N LEU A 79 6.47 1.08 13.20
CA LEU A 79 6.24 2.51 13.44
C LEU A 79 5.83 2.79 14.89
N LEU A 80 5.03 1.94 15.53
CA LEU A 80 4.68 2.10 16.94
C LEU A 80 5.92 2.06 17.84
N ASP A 81 6.88 1.19 17.54
CA ASP A 81 8.14 1.10 18.28
C ASP A 81 9.02 2.36 18.11
N ARG A 82 8.89 3.07 16.98
CA ARG A 82 9.72 4.24 16.64
C ARG A 82 9.09 5.59 16.99
N LEU A 83 7.76 5.67 16.99
CA LEU A 83 7.05 6.91 17.28
C LEU A 83 6.89 7.04 18.78
N HIS A 84 7.58 8.01 19.40
CA HIS A 84 7.58 8.19 20.85
C HIS A 84 6.79 9.42 21.33
N HIS A 85 6.34 10.28 20.42
CA HIS A 85 5.67 11.54 20.76
C HIS A 85 4.37 11.66 19.96
N ASP A 86 3.38 12.36 20.51
CA ASP A 86 2.11 12.66 19.83
C ASP A 86 2.28 13.75 18.75
N GLN A 87 3.41 13.81 18.05
CA GLN A 87 3.63 14.73 16.93
C GLN A 87 3.65 13.93 15.61
N PRO A 88 3.05 14.45 14.52
CA PRO A 88 3.12 13.81 13.22
C PRO A 88 4.57 13.71 12.73
N VAL A 89 4.94 12.55 12.19
CA VAL A 89 6.20 12.32 11.49
C VAL A 89 5.90 12.20 10.00
N SER A 90 6.58 13.02 9.19
CA SER A 90 6.40 13.09 7.75
C SER A 90 7.36 12.16 7.00
N GLY A 91 6.85 11.55 5.94
CA GLY A 91 7.63 10.92 4.88
C GLY A 91 7.28 11.54 3.52
N GLN A 92 7.78 10.93 2.44
CA GLN A 92 7.60 11.46 1.08
C GLN A 92 6.13 11.60 0.64
N TYR A 93 5.25 10.68 1.05
CA TYR A 93 3.87 10.60 0.55
C TYR A 93 2.80 11.02 1.56
N GLY A 94 3.21 11.57 2.72
CA GLY A 94 2.30 11.96 3.79
C GLY A 94 2.92 11.84 5.17
N SER A 95 2.09 11.93 6.21
CA SER A 95 2.52 11.89 7.60
C SER A 95 1.69 10.93 8.44
N VAL A 96 2.30 10.41 9.50
CA VAL A 96 1.67 9.51 10.46
C VAL A 96 1.94 9.96 11.89
N GLN A 97 1.04 9.63 12.81
CA GLN A 97 1.14 10.00 14.21
C GLN A 97 0.74 8.81 15.08
N ARG A 98 1.44 8.61 16.21
CA ARG A 98 1.00 7.69 17.26
C ARG A 98 -0.14 8.32 18.03
N THR A 99 -1.16 7.54 18.34
CA THR A 99 -2.33 7.96 19.12
C THR A 99 -2.79 6.79 19.96
N SER A 100 -3.34 7.07 21.14
CA SER A 100 -3.92 6.05 22.00
C SER A 100 -5.44 6.10 21.97
N ARG A 101 -6.05 4.93 22.13
CA ARG A 101 -7.47 4.77 22.38
C ARG A 101 -7.63 4.06 23.71
N ARG A 102 -8.35 4.69 24.62
CA ARG A 102 -8.79 4.07 25.86
C ARG A 102 -10.15 3.39 25.63
N ASN A 103 -10.24 2.11 25.98
CA ASN A 103 -11.46 1.35 26.00
C ASN A 103 -11.77 0.97 27.46
N ARG A 104 -13.03 1.10 27.87
CA ARG A 104 -13.51 0.70 29.20
C ARG A 104 -14.66 -0.29 29.01
N ALA A 105 -14.58 -1.42 29.69
CA ALA A 105 -15.66 -2.39 29.79
C ALA A 105 -15.98 -2.59 31.28
N LEU A 106 -17.26 -2.71 31.63
CA LEU A 106 -17.64 -3.00 33.01
C LEU A 106 -17.06 -4.35 33.42
N LYS A 107 -16.59 -4.42 34.66
CA LYS A 107 -16.28 -5.70 35.31
C LYS A 107 -17.57 -6.48 35.57
N ASP A 108 -17.43 -7.68 36.12
CA ASP A 108 -18.56 -8.55 36.45
C ASP A 108 -19.62 -7.80 37.25
N ASP A 109 -20.87 -7.91 36.81
CA ASP A 109 -21.99 -7.14 37.36
C ASP A 109 -22.13 -7.31 38.88
N GLU A 110 -21.93 -8.52 39.41
CA GLU A 110 -22.04 -8.78 40.85
C GLU A 110 -20.85 -8.18 41.63
N GLU A 111 -19.65 -8.20 41.05
CA GLU A 111 -18.47 -7.55 41.62
C GLU A 111 -18.66 -6.03 41.69
N VAL A 112 -19.15 -5.41 40.60
CA VAL A 112 -19.44 -3.98 40.52
C VAL A 112 -20.51 -3.58 41.53
N LEU A 113 -21.61 -4.33 41.61
CA LEU A 113 -22.69 -4.05 42.57
C LEU A 113 -22.23 -4.16 44.02
N THR A 114 -21.40 -5.16 44.34
CA THR A 114 -20.85 -5.34 45.69
C THR A 114 -19.95 -4.15 46.06
N LEU A 115 -19.07 -3.72 45.16
CA LEU A 115 -18.19 -2.56 45.39
C LEU A 115 -19.00 -1.27 45.59
N LEU A 116 -20.05 -1.06 44.80
CA LEU A 116 -20.93 0.10 44.94
C LEU A 116 -21.71 0.06 46.28
N GLU A 117 -22.18 -1.11 46.72
CA GLU A 117 -22.85 -1.29 48.02
C GLU A 117 -21.90 -1.01 49.19
N ASP A 118 -20.67 -1.52 49.13
CA ASP A 118 -19.62 -1.26 50.12
C ASP A 118 -19.24 0.23 50.19
N ALA A 119 -19.36 0.96 49.07
CA ALA A 119 -19.18 2.41 48.99
C ALA A 119 -20.43 3.22 49.41
N GLY A 120 -21.50 2.56 49.85
CA GLY A 120 -22.71 3.20 50.38
C GLY A 120 -23.83 3.44 49.37
N ILE A 121 -23.81 2.80 48.20
CA ILE A 121 -24.86 2.85 47.20
C ILE A 121 -25.76 1.61 47.30
N ASP A 122 -27.00 1.78 47.78
CA ASP A 122 -27.96 0.67 47.90
C ASP A 122 -28.20 -0.04 46.56
N ARG A 123 -28.15 -1.39 46.59
CA ARG A 123 -28.43 -2.31 45.47
C ARG A 123 -29.75 -2.04 44.73
N GLU A 124 -30.73 -1.45 45.41
CA GLU A 124 -32.04 -1.11 44.84
C GLU A 124 -31.97 0.08 43.86
N ARG A 125 -30.91 0.89 43.92
CA ARG A 125 -30.69 2.03 43.00
C ARG A 125 -30.05 1.62 41.68
N VAL A 126 -29.43 0.44 41.62
CA VAL A 126 -28.75 -0.08 40.42
C VAL A 126 -29.29 -1.48 40.09
N THR A 127 -30.57 -1.56 39.74
CA THR A 127 -31.23 -2.83 39.38
C THR A 127 -30.76 -3.43 38.05
N THR A 128 -29.96 -2.71 37.28
CA THR A 128 -29.29 -3.16 36.04
C THR A 128 -27.96 -2.43 35.96
N VAL A 129 -26.86 -3.17 35.87
CA VAL A 129 -25.49 -2.63 35.82
C VAL A 129 -25.25 -2.14 34.39
N ASP A 130 -25.60 -0.89 34.14
CA ASP A 130 -25.33 -0.22 32.87
C ASP A 130 -24.24 0.84 33.09
N ALA A 131 -23.34 1.00 32.13
CA ALA A 131 -22.20 1.92 32.24
C ALA A 131 -22.61 3.34 32.68
N SER A 132 -23.73 3.86 32.19
CA SER A 132 -24.25 5.18 32.59
C SER A 132 -24.56 5.29 34.08
N LYS A 133 -25.14 4.25 34.69
CA LYS A 133 -25.50 4.27 36.12
C LYS A 133 -24.29 4.09 37.01
N VAL A 134 -23.33 3.26 36.58
CA VAL A 134 -22.06 3.09 37.27
C VAL A 134 -21.26 4.39 37.22
N ASP A 135 -21.24 5.09 36.08
CA ASP A 135 -20.62 6.41 35.97
C ASP A 135 -21.27 7.43 36.93
N GLU A 136 -22.61 7.49 36.99
CA GLU A 136 -23.33 8.36 37.95
C GLU A 136 -23.00 8.00 39.42
N ALA A 137 -22.84 6.71 39.74
CA ALA A 137 -22.48 6.27 41.08
C ALA A 137 -21.02 6.60 41.43
N LEU A 138 -20.11 6.53 40.46
CA LEU A 138 -18.71 6.95 40.64
C LEU A 138 -18.58 8.45 40.93
N GLU A 139 -19.50 9.29 40.45
CA GLU A 139 -19.48 10.74 40.75
C GLU A 139 -19.73 11.06 42.24
N VAL A 140 -20.40 10.16 42.97
CA VAL A 140 -20.81 10.36 44.37
C VAL A 140 -20.11 9.41 45.35
N THR A 141 -19.19 8.58 44.86
CA THR A 141 -18.41 7.64 45.67
C THR A 141 -16.91 7.97 45.61
N GLU A 142 -16.13 7.38 46.52
CA GLU A 142 -14.66 7.48 46.49
C GLU A 142 -14.01 6.37 45.66
N LEU A 143 -14.81 5.54 44.98
CA LEU A 143 -14.32 4.46 44.13
C LEU A 143 -13.61 5.03 42.89
N ALA A 144 -12.50 4.42 42.51
CA ALA A 144 -11.85 4.72 41.26
C ALA A 144 -12.58 4.05 40.10
N GLU A 145 -12.49 4.66 38.91
CA GLU A 145 -13.01 4.06 37.68
C GLU A 145 -12.42 2.65 37.44
N SER A 146 -11.15 2.44 37.80
CA SER A 146 -10.46 1.15 37.70
C SER A 146 -11.00 0.06 38.63
N ASP A 147 -11.78 0.43 39.65
CA ASP A 147 -12.36 -0.53 40.58
C ASP A 147 -13.55 -1.24 39.92
N VAL A 148 -14.31 -0.53 39.08
CA VAL A 148 -15.54 -1.03 38.44
C VAL A 148 -15.41 -1.29 36.93
N TYR A 149 -14.40 -0.72 36.27
CA TYR A 149 -14.12 -0.94 34.85
C TYR A 149 -12.78 -1.65 34.62
N ASP A 150 -12.79 -2.58 33.68
CA ASP A 150 -11.59 -3.03 32.98
C ASP A 150 -11.23 -2.01 31.90
N ILE A 151 -10.18 -1.25 32.18
CA ILE A 151 -9.67 -0.21 31.29
C ILE A 151 -8.48 -0.77 30.52
N THR A 152 -8.58 -0.76 29.20
CA THR A 152 -7.48 -1.11 28.30
C THR A 152 -7.08 0.10 27.46
N GLU A 153 -5.78 0.32 27.29
CA GLU A 153 -5.26 1.33 26.38
C GLU A 153 -4.61 0.64 25.19
N SER A 154 -5.00 1.05 23.99
CA SER A 154 -4.46 0.51 22.74
C SER A 154 -3.88 1.64 21.91
N GLU A 155 -2.62 1.48 21.52
CA GLU A 155 -1.93 2.45 20.69
C GLU A 155 -2.03 2.09 19.22
N TYR A 156 -2.16 3.10 18.37
CA TYR A 156 -2.23 2.91 16.94
C TYR A 156 -1.57 4.05 16.18
N VAL A 157 -1.02 3.69 15.02
CA VAL A 157 -0.56 4.66 14.04
C VAL A 157 -1.76 5.15 13.25
N ARG A 158 -1.97 6.46 13.26
CA ARG A 158 -2.97 7.15 12.46
C ARG A 158 -2.28 7.88 11.31
N LYS A 159 -2.80 7.73 10.09
CA LYS A 159 -2.45 8.58 8.96
C LYS A 159 -2.96 10.00 9.24
N ALA A 160 -2.06 10.97 9.27
CA ALA A 160 -2.38 12.36 9.57
C ALA A 160 -2.67 13.12 8.27
N GLU A 161 -1.72 13.16 7.34
CA GLU A 161 -1.85 13.83 6.06
C GLU A 161 -1.37 12.95 4.90
N VAL A 162 -1.79 13.30 3.69
CA VAL A 162 -1.37 12.65 2.44
C VAL A 162 -0.90 13.75 1.49
N ASP A 163 0.30 13.58 0.94
CA ASP A 163 0.84 14.48 -0.07
C ASP A 163 0.48 13.94 -1.47
N GLU A 164 -0.66 14.38 -2.00
CA GLU A 164 -1.12 13.97 -3.32
C GLU A 164 -0.28 14.58 -4.45
N GLU A 165 0.25 15.79 -4.28
CA GLU A 165 1.07 16.45 -5.31
C GLU A 165 2.37 15.68 -5.55
N THR A 166 3.07 15.31 -4.48
CA THR A 166 4.29 14.50 -4.57
C THR A 166 4.01 13.12 -5.19
N LYS A 167 2.87 12.50 -4.87
CA LYS A 167 2.46 11.24 -5.50
C LYS A 167 2.23 11.38 -7.00
N GLN A 168 1.48 12.39 -7.42
CA GLN A 168 1.18 12.62 -8.83
C GLN A 168 2.46 12.91 -9.62
N SER A 169 3.33 13.77 -9.09
CA SER A 169 4.62 14.09 -9.70
C SER A 169 5.50 12.84 -9.86
N ARG A 170 5.61 12.01 -8.81
CA ARG A 170 6.38 10.77 -8.87
C ARG A 170 5.77 9.76 -9.86
N LEU A 171 4.46 9.61 -9.86
CA LEU A 171 3.75 8.70 -10.79
C LEU A 171 3.96 9.13 -12.23
N GLN A 172 3.86 10.44 -12.52
CA GLN A 172 4.11 10.95 -13.87
C GLN A 172 5.54 10.64 -14.31
N GLY A 173 6.54 10.87 -13.46
CA GLY A 173 7.92 10.53 -13.79
C GLY A 173 8.15 9.03 -14.05
N LEU A 174 7.44 8.14 -13.34
CA LEU A 174 7.49 6.70 -13.61
C LEU A 174 6.85 6.34 -14.96
N LYS A 175 5.74 6.99 -15.32
CA LYS A 175 5.09 6.81 -16.62
C LYS A 175 5.98 7.30 -17.77
N ASP A 176 6.61 8.46 -17.60
CA ASP A 176 7.51 9.01 -18.60
C ASP A 176 8.72 8.08 -18.82
N GLN A 177 9.24 7.46 -17.76
CA GLN A 177 10.31 6.47 -17.85
C GLN A 177 9.88 5.19 -18.57
N LEU A 178 8.66 4.72 -18.32
CA LEU A 178 8.13 3.54 -19.00
C LEU A 178 7.93 3.81 -20.50
N ALA A 179 7.28 4.93 -20.84
CA ALA A 179 7.06 5.34 -22.22
C ALA A 179 8.37 5.50 -23.01
N ALA A 180 9.40 6.10 -22.39
CA ALA A 180 10.71 6.20 -23.03
C ALA A 180 11.33 4.82 -23.30
N THR A 181 11.07 3.81 -22.46
CA THR A 181 11.57 2.44 -22.67
C THR A 181 10.83 1.75 -23.81
N ASP A 182 9.52 1.99 -23.94
CA ASP A 182 8.71 1.47 -25.04
C ASP A 182 9.15 2.05 -26.40
N GLU A 183 9.37 3.37 -26.47
CA GLU A 183 9.88 4.05 -27.67
C GLU A 183 11.23 3.46 -28.13
N ASN A 184 12.17 3.27 -27.20
CA ASN A 184 13.46 2.63 -27.51
C ASN A 184 13.28 1.20 -28.05
N THR A 185 12.27 0.46 -27.58
CA THR A 185 11.98 -0.90 -28.03
C THR A 185 11.41 -0.90 -29.45
N GLU A 186 10.54 0.04 -29.78
CA GLU A 186 10.00 0.22 -31.13
C GLU A 186 11.10 0.61 -32.15
N GLU A 187 12.03 1.49 -31.76
CA GLU A 187 13.18 1.85 -32.59
C GLU A 187 14.06 0.63 -32.89
N LEU A 188 14.35 -0.20 -31.88
CA LEU A 188 15.11 -1.44 -32.05
C LEU A 188 14.39 -2.45 -32.96
N GLN A 189 13.07 -2.55 -32.86
CA GLN A 189 12.29 -3.44 -33.73
C GLN A 189 12.34 -2.98 -35.19
N GLN A 190 12.23 -1.67 -35.45
CA GLN A 190 12.37 -1.12 -36.80
C GLN A 190 13.78 -1.35 -37.38
N GLU A 191 14.82 -1.18 -36.57
CA GLU A 191 16.20 -1.48 -37.00
C GLU A 191 16.35 -2.95 -37.39
N ILE A 192 15.77 -3.88 -36.63
CA ILE A 192 15.77 -5.31 -36.96
C ILE A 192 15.06 -5.55 -38.29
N GLU A 193 13.87 -4.98 -38.52
CA GLU A 193 13.13 -5.14 -39.77
C GLU A 193 13.91 -4.58 -40.98
N GLU A 194 14.59 -3.43 -40.84
CA GLU A 194 15.45 -2.88 -41.88
C GLU A 194 16.66 -3.78 -42.17
N LEU A 195 17.26 -4.35 -41.13
CA LEU A 195 18.38 -5.28 -41.27
C LEU A 195 17.95 -6.59 -41.95
N GLU A 196 16.79 -7.13 -41.59
CA GLU A 196 16.20 -8.31 -42.23
C GLU A 196 15.92 -8.05 -43.72
N ALA A 197 15.28 -6.91 -44.06
CA ALA A 197 15.02 -6.52 -45.44
C ALA A 197 16.33 -6.38 -46.25
N ARG A 198 17.39 -5.85 -45.64
CA ARG A 198 18.71 -5.72 -46.28
C ARG A 198 19.38 -7.09 -46.49
N ILE A 199 19.24 -8.02 -45.55
CA ILE A 199 19.76 -9.38 -45.69
C ILE A 199 19.01 -10.11 -46.82
N ASP A 200 17.70 -9.97 -46.90
CA ASP A 200 16.88 -10.54 -47.97
C ASP A 200 17.31 -10.00 -49.35
N ASP A 201 17.51 -8.68 -49.48
CA ASP A 201 18.01 -8.08 -50.74
C ASP A 201 19.38 -8.65 -51.13
N LEU A 202 20.32 -8.74 -50.18
CA LEU A 202 21.67 -9.26 -50.42
C LEU A 202 21.70 -10.76 -50.74
N THR A 203 20.83 -11.55 -50.12
CA THR A 203 20.79 -13.02 -50.30
C THR A 203 19.93 -13.45 -51.48
N SER A 204 18.98 -12.63 -51.91
CA SER A 204 18.14 -12.89 -53.10
C SER A 204 18.97 -12.96 -54.41
N PHE A 205 20.10 -12.25 -54.47
CA PHE A 205 21.00 -12.24 -55.63
C PHE A 205 22.01 -13.40 -55.70
N ASP A 206 22.27 -14.11 -54.58
CA ASP A 206 23.24 -15.23 -54.57
C ASP A 206 22.62 -16.56 -55.07
N ALA A 207 21.33 -16.57 -55.39
CA ALA A 207 20.70 -17.65 -56.17
C ALA A 207 21.09 -17.62 -57.67
N GLY A 208 21.84 -16.61 -58.13
CA GLY A 208 22.21 -16.40 -59.54
C GLY A 208 23.59 -16.90 -59.98
N THR A 209 24.47 -17.35 -59.08
CA THR A 209 25.88 -17.68 -59.43
C THR A 209 26.17 -19.17 -59.64
N THR A 210 25.16 -20.06 -59.62
CA THR A 210 25.31 -21.48 -60.02
C THR A 210 24.98 -21.72 -61.50
N PHE A 211 25.62 -20.98 -62.40
CA PHE A 211 25.63 -21.31 -63.84
C PHE A 211 27.05 -21.41 -64.42
N HIS A 212 27.98 -22.10 -63.75
CA HIS A 212 29.09 -22.74 -64.45
C HIS A 212 29.62 -23.92 -63.63
N THR A 213 29.26 -25.15 -64.03
CA THR A 213 30.22 -26.20 -64.42
C THR A 213 29.53 -27.55 -64.71
N THR A 214 29.85 -28.10 -65.89
CA THR A 214 29.87 -29.53 -66.27
C THR A 214 28.74 -30.08 -67.14
N SER A 215 28.99 -30.20 -68.46
CA SER A 215 28.98 -31.46 -69.26
C SER A 215 29.21 -31.11 -70.75
N GLN A 216 30.41 -31.38 -71.29
CA GLN A 216 30.76 -32.51 -72.17
C GLN A 216 30.07 -32.50 -73.55
N GLU A 217 30.78 -32.09 -74.61
CA GLU A 217 31.48 -32.96 -75.58
C GLU A 217 32.50 -32.15 -76.40
#